data_AF-A0A7L2NYM7-F1
#
_entry.id   AF-A0A7L2NYM7-F1
#
_cell.length_a   1.000
_cell.length_b   1.000
_cell.length_c   1.000
_cell.angle_alpha   90.00
_cell.angle_beta   90.00
_cell.angle_gamma   90.00
#
_symmetry.space_group_name_H-M   'P 1'
#
loop_
_entity.id
_entity.type
_entity.pdbx_description
1 polymer ?
#
loop_
_entity_poly.entity_id
_entity_poly.type
_entity_poly.pdbx_seq_one_letter_code
_entity_poly.pdbx_strand_id
1 'polypeptide(L)'
;GNLEEYFTAIMLKKSRVKILKQEIIAFPTTAMKRNLLVVHVSISGIELCLMTSHLESTKDHSKERIKQLQIVLDKMQKESESTTVIFGGDTNLRDSEVTRLGGLPDSIKDVWEFLGKPQHCRYTWDTQSNTNLNAPYKCKMRFDRIYLRPAVEGGHLIPRSMDLIGLEKLECGRFPSDHWGILCNFDVIL
;
A
#
# COMPACT_ATOMS: atom_id res chain seq x y z
N GLY A 1 -0.30 -15.51 -8.04
CA GLY A 1 1.05 -14.94 -7.79
C GLY A 1 2.05 -15.57 -8.73
N ASN A 2 3.30 -15.09 -8.72
CA ASN A 2 4.42 -15.71 -9.43
C ASN A 2 4.93 -16.92 -8.61
N LEU A 3 5.22 -18.06 -9.23
CA LEU A 3 5.49 -19.33 -8.52
C LEU A 3 6.98 -19.61 -8.24
N GLU A 4 7.91 -18.81 -8.79
CA GLU A 4 9.35 -19.18 -8.79
C GLU A 4 10.28 -18.23 -8.02
N GLU A 5 9.80 -17.12 -7.46
CA GLU A 5 10.64 -16.19 -6.66
C GLU A 5 9.85 -15.57 -5.49
N TYR A 6 9.57 -14.26 -5.54
CA TYR A 6 8.78 -13.53 -4.55
C TYR A 6 7.58 -12.88 -5.21
N PHE A 7 6.56 -12.60 -4.40
CA PHE A 7 5.29 -12.04 -4.86
C PHE A 7 4.57 -11.33 -3.71
N THR A 8 3.55 -10.54 -4.06
CA THR A 8 2.62 -9.95 -3.09
C THR A 8 1.45 -10.88 -2.80
N ALA A 9 0.87 -10.78 -1.61
CA ALA A 9 -0.32 -11.52 -1.22
C ALA A 9 -1.33 -10.60 -0.52
N ILE A 10 -2.62 -10.92 -0.65
CA ILE A 10 -3.70 -10.35 0.16
C ILE A 10 -4.28 -11.48 1.00
N MET A 11 -4.25 -11.32 2.33
CA MET A 11 -4.80 -12.29 3.28
C MET A 11 -6.14 -11.80 3.82
N LEU A 12 -7.17 -12.65 3.73
CA LEU A 12 -8.55 -12.30 4.08
C LEU A 12 -9.04 -13.16 5.24
N LYS A 13 -9.70 -12.52 6.22
CA LYS A 13 -10.27 -13.23 7.37
C LYS A 13 -11.52 -14.00 6.94
N LYS A 14 -11.41 -15.33 6.86
CA LYS A 14 -12.47 -16.26 6.41
C LYS A 14 -13.85 -15.98 7.00
N SER A 15 -13.90 -15.64 8.29
CA SER A 15 -15.17 -15.41 9.00
C SER A 15 -15.82 -14.04 8.76
N ARG A 16 -15.17 -13.13 8.00
CA ARG A 16 -15.63 -11.75 7.81
C ARG A 16 -15.67 -11.30 6.36
N VAL A 17 -14.88 -11.91 5.48
CA VAL A 17 -14.64 -11.41 4.13
C VAL A 17 -15.00 -12.48 3.10
N LYS A 18 -15.87 -12.12 2.16
CA LYS A 18 -16.21 -12.94 0.99
C LYS A 18 -15.44 -12.44 -0.23
N ILE A 19 -14.74 -13.33 -0.94
CA ILE A 19 -14.09 -13.01 -2.21
C ILE A 19 -15.16 -12.97 -3.31
N LEU A 20 -15.11 -11.94 -4.15
CA LEU A 20 -15.98 -11.77 -5.31
C LEU A 20 -15.23 -12.08 -6.61
N LYS A 21 -14.07 -11.44 -6.81
CA LYS A 21 -13.17 -11.69 -7.95
C LYS A 21 -11.72 -11.33 -7.58
N GLN A 22 -10.77 -11.87 -8.34
CA GLN A 22 -9.36 -11.52 -8.24
C GLN A 22 -8.77 -11.32 -9.64
N GLU A 23 -7.83 -10.40 -9.77
CA GLU A 23 -7.11 -10.13 -11.01
C GLU A 23 -5.65 -9.74 -10.70
N ILE A 24 -4.76 -10.00 -11.65
CA ILE A 24 -3.36 -9.57 -11.59
C ILE A 24 -3.10 -8.73 -12.83
N ILE A 25 -2.67 -7.49 -12.63
CA ILE A 25 -2.32 -6.57 -13.70
C ILE A 25 -0.80 -6.52 -13.78
N ALA A 26 -0.25 -6.93 -14.94
CA ALA A 26 1.18 -6.93 -15.18
C ALA A 26 1.73 -5.49 -15.27
N PHE A 27 2.97 -5.30 -14.82
CA PHE A 27 3.76 -4.12 -15.16
C PHE A 27 4.72 -4.51 -16.29
N PRO A 28 4.43 -4.19 -17.57
CA PRO A 28 5.15 -4.80 -18.70
C PRO A 28 6.64 -4.48 -18.75
N THR A 29 7.05 -3.39 -18.13
CA THR A 29 8.43 -2.87 -18.14
C THR A 29 9.17 -3.07 -16.82
N THR A 30 8.62 -3.84 -15.88
CA THR A 30 9.31 -4.19 -14.63
C THR A 30 10.55 -5.05 -14.91
N ALA A 31 11.65 -4.74 -14.23
CA ALA A 31 12.84 -5.59 -14.19
C ALA A 31 12.86 -6.49 -12.95
N MET A 32 11.90 -6.32 -12.03
CA MET A 32 11.84 -6.97 -10.72
C MET A 32 10.60 -7.85 -10.54
N LYS A 33 9.96 -8.25 -11.65
CA LYS A 33 8.76 -9.11 -11.70
C LYS A 33 7.56 -8.56 -10.91
N ARG A 34 7.40 -7.24 -10.90
CA ARG A 34 6.32 -6.53 -10.19
C ARG A 34 4.98 -6.63 -10.93
N ASN A 35 3.90 -6.55 -10.17
CA ASN A 35 2.53 -6.50 -10.68
C ASN A 35 1.62 -5.78 -9.66
N LEU A 36 0.39 -5.50 -10.07
CA LEU A 36 -0.68 -5.06 -9.18
C LEU A 36 -1.64 -6.24 -8.97
N LEU A 37 -1.72 -6.73 -7.72
CA LEU A 37 -2.71 -7.71 -7.30
C LEU A 37 -3.97 -6.97 -6.84
N VAL A 38 -5.11 -7.34 -7.41
CA VAL A 38 -6.41 -6.74 -7.10
C VAL A 38 -7.39 -7.84 -6.70
N VAL A 39 -8.11 -7.63 -5.60
CA VAL A 39 -9.08 -8.57 -5.06
C VAL A 39 -10.33 -7.79 -4.65
N HIS A 40 -11.44 -8.09 -5.30
CA HIS A 40 -12.74 -7.55 -4.91
C HIS A 40 -13.36 -8.45 -3.87
N VAL A 41 -13.87 -7.82 -2.82
CA VAL A 41 -14.41 -8.51 -1.66
C VAL A 41 -15.72 -7.88 -1.21
N SER A 42 -16.51 -8.62 -0.46
CA SER A 42 -17.61 -8.09 0.33
C SER A 42 -17.32 -8.26 1.82
N ILE A 43 -17.49 -7.19 2.58
CA ILE A 43 -17.38 -7.17 4.05
C ILE A 43 -18.69 -6.63 4.59
N SER A 44 -19.45 -7.46 5.31
CA SER A 44 -20.77 -7.09 5.86
C SER A 44 -21.73 -6.48 4.83
N GLY A 45 -21.68 -6.94 3.58
CA GLY A 45 -22.53 -6.44 2.48
C GLY A 45 -21.96 -5.24 1.70
N ILE A 46 -20.83 -4.67 2.14
CA ILE A 46 -20.16 -3.56 1.45
C ILE A 46 -19.11 -4.12 0.49
N GLU A 47 -19.16 -3.71 -0.77
CA GLU A 47 -18.16 -4.10 -1.78
C GLU A 47 -16.92 -3.21 -1.71
N LEU A 48 -15.76 -3.85 -1.61
CA LEU A 48 -14.46 -3.20 -1.60
C LEU A 48 -13.57 -3.78 -2.71
N CYS A 49 -12.73 -2.94 -3.29
CA CYS A 49 -11.63 -3.35 -4.14
C CYS A 49 -10.32 -3.17 -3.38
N LEU A 50 -9.68 -4.28 -3.02
CA LEU A 50 -8.40 -4.29 -2.32
C LEU A 50 -7.27 -4.46 -3.33
N MET A 51 -6.29 -3.57 -3.31
CA MET A 51 -5.15 -3.59 -4.22
C MET A 51 -3.84 -3.60 -3.44
N THR A 52 -2.88 -4.39 -3.89
CA THR A 52 -1.51 -4.35 -3.37
C THR A 52 -0.49 -4.45 -4.49
N SER A 53 0.65 -3.79 -4.29
CA SER A 53 1.81 -3.95 -5.13
C SER A 53 3.09 -3.72 -4.33
N HIS A 54 4.20 -4.15 -4.91
CA HIS A 54 5.54 -3.76 -4.50
C HIS A 54 6.15 -3.04 -5.72
N LEU A 55 6.13 -1.71 -5.75
CA LEU A 55 6.59 -0.94 -6.92
C LEU A 55 8.10 -0.92 -7.03
N GLU A 56 8.62 -0.74 -8.24
CA GLU A 56 10.03 -0.87 -8.61
C GLU A 56 10.96 -0.21 -7.59
N SER A 57 11.89 -1.01 -7.05
CA SER A 57 12.72 -0.62 -5.91
C SER A 57 13.94 0.20 -6.33
N THR A 58 14.67 0.69 -5.34
CA THR A 58 15.89 1.51 -5.48
C THR A 58 15.65 2.89 -6.10
N LYS A 59 16.67 3.75 -6.04
CA LYS A 59 16.59 5.13 -6.52
C LYS A 59 16.59 5.20 -8.05
N ASP A 60 17.36 4.34 -8.70
CA ASP A 60 17.63 4.43 -10.14
C ASP A 60 16.43 4.05 -11.01
N HIS A 61 15.51 3.25 -10.47
CA HIS A 61 14.27 2.85 -11.15
C HIS A 61 13.11 3.84 -10.98
N SER A 62 13.41 5.10 -10.64
CA SER A 62 12.42 6.16 -10.44
C SER A 62 11.44 6.33 -11.61
N LYS A 63 11.92 6.22 -12.85
CA LYS A 63 11.06 6.32 -14.05
C LYS A 63 10.06 5.17 -14.14
N GLU A 64 10.48 3.95 -13.82
CA GLU A 64 9.61 2.77 -13.87
C GLU A 64 8.60 2.78 -12.73
N ARG A 65 9.05 3.05 -11.50
CA ARG A 65 8.16 3.19 -10.34
C ARG A 65 7.04 4.20 -10.56
N ILE A 66 7.32 5.33 -11.22
CA ILE A 66 6.30 6.32 -11.57
C ILE A 66 5.27 5.78 -12.57
N LYS A 67 5.70 5.04 -13.59
CA LYS A 67 4.77 4.41 -14.55
C LYS A 67 3.86 3.41 -13.84
N GLN A 68 4.44 2.60 -12.95
CA GLN A 68 3.68 1.63 -12.16
C GLN A 68 2.69 2.32 -11.22
N LEU A 69 3.09 3.42 -10.57
CA LEU A 69 2.18 4.24 -9.78
C LEU A 69 1.02 4.79 -10.64
N GLN A 70 1.29 5.26 -11.86
CA GLN A 70 0.22 5.70 -12.77
C GLN A 70 -0.77 4.55 -13.08
N ILE A 71 -0.28 3.34 -13.35
CA ILE A 71 -1.13 2.17 -13.57
C ILE A 71 -2.01 1.89 -12.35
N VAL A 72 -1.46 1.99 -11.14
CA VAL A 72 -2.20 1.83 -9.89
C VAL A 72 -3.31 2.89 -9.79
N LEU A 73 -2.98 4.17 -9.97
CA LEU A 73 -3.94 5.28 -9.85
C LEU A 73 -5.05 5.17 -10.91
N ASP A 74 -4.69 4.88 -12.15
CA ASP A 74 -5.66 4.66 -13.24
C ASP A 74 -6.61 3.51 -12.92
N LYS A 75 -6.09 2.40 -12.38
CA LYS A 75 -6.90 1.25 -11.99
C LYS A 75 -7.84 1.60 -10.83
N MET A 76 -7.37 2.35 -9.83
CA MET A 76 -8.23 2.86 -8.75
C MET A 76 -9.36 3.73 -9.30
N GLN A 77 -9.07 4.64 -10.25
CA GLN A 77 -10.08 5.53 -10.82
C GLN A 77 -11.11 4.79 -11.69
N LYS A 78 -10.72 3.73 -12.40
CA LYS A 78 -11.60 2.95 -13.29
C LYS A 78 -12.58 2.02 -12.59
N GLU A 79 -12.41 1.75 -11.29
CA GLU A 79 -13.39 0.96 -10.54
C GLU A 79 -14.76 1.65 -10.46
N SER A 80 -15.83 0.88 -10.29
CA SER A 80 -17.20 1.41 -10.16
C SER A 80 -17.30 2.50 -9.09
N GLU A 81 -18.05 3.58 -9.32
CA GLU A 81 -18.25 4.65 -8.35
C GLU A 81 -18.91 4.18 -7.04
N SER A 82 -19.65 3.06 -7.08
CA SER A 82 -20.23 2.41 -5.91
C SER A 82 -19.24 1.55 -5.09
N THR A 83 -17.99 1.41 -5.55
CA THR A 83 -16.98 0.57 -4.91
C THR A 83 -15.91 1.43 -4.23
N THR A 84 -15.70 1.20 -2.94
CA THR A 84 -14.55 1.79 -2.24
C THR A 84 -13.29 1.02 -2.62
N VAL A 85 -12.23 1.74 -2.99
CA VAL A 85 -10.94 1.15 -3.38
C VAL A 85 -9.88 1.47 -2.34
N ILE A 86 -9.19 0.45 -1.86
CA ILE A 86 -8.05 0.58 -0.96
C ILE A 86 -6.83 -0.03 -1.66
N PHE A 87 -5.84 0.81 -1.93
CA PHE A 87 -4.50 0.35 -2.30
C PHE A 87 -3.59 0.43 -1.08
N GLY A 88 -2.82 -0.62 -0.82
CA GLY A 88 -1.75 -0.59 0.18
C GLY A 88 -0.56 -1.41 -0.28
N GLY A 89 0.65 -0.97 0.04
CA GLY A 89 1.85 -1.74 -0.27
C GLY A 89 3.14 -0.94 -0.19
N ASP A 90 4.25 -1.61 -0.49
CA ASP A 90 5.55 -0.95 -0.63
C ASP A 90 5.61 -0.22 -1.97
N THR A 91 5.48 1.10 -1.90
CA THR A 91 5.52 1.95 -3.08
C THR A 91 6.94 2.32 -3.49
N ASN A 92 7.96 2.14 -2.64
CA ASN A 92 9.32 2.64 -2.85
C ASN A 92 9.42 4.15 -3.20
N LEU A 93 8.35 4.92 -3.00
CA LEU A 93 8.22 6.28 -3.47
C LEU A 93 9.02 7.26 -2.62
N ARG A 94 9.51 8.29 -3.30
CA ARG A 94 9.90 9.57 -2.70
C ARG A 94 8.80 10.59 -2.96
N ASP A 95 8.62 11.53 -2.04
CA ASP A 95 7.54 12.53 -2.15
C ASP A 95 7.63 13.35 -3.46
N SER A 96 8.85 13.65 -3.93
CA SER A 96 9.08 14.33 -5.20
C SER A 96 8.59 13.56 -6.44
N GLU A 97 8.45 12.24 -6.36
CA GLU A 97 7.94 11.42 -7.47
C GLU A 97 6.43 11.56 -7.61
N VAL A 98 5.73 11.66 -6.49
CA VAL A 98 4.30 11.96 -6.46
C VAL A 98 4.05 13.37 -6.98
N THR A 99 4.85 14.36 -6.56
CA THR A 99 4.77 15.72 -7.09
C THR A 99 5.00 15.78 -8.60
N ARG A 100 5.95 15.00 -9.13
CA ARG A 100 6.24 14.95 -10.57
C ARG A 100 5.10 14.37 -11.41
N LEU A 101 4.22 13.56 -10.81
CA LEU A 101 2.98 13.10 -11.44
C LEU A 101 1.84 14.12 -11.39
N GLY A 102 2.04 15.29 -10.77
CA GLY A 102 0.97 16.26 -10.52
C GLY A 102 0.20 16.02 -9.23
N GLY A 103 0.66 15.10 -8.37
CA GLY A 103 -0.03 14.72 -7.13
C GLY A 103 -0.90 13.48 -7.30
N LEU A 104 -1.68 13.17 -6.26
CA LEU A 104 -2.74 12.17 -6.34
C LEU A 104 -3.98 12.81 -7.01
N PRO A 105 -4.76 12.05 -7.80
CA PRO A 105 -6.06 12.51 -8.26
C PRO A 105 -6.96 12.94 -7.09
N ASP A 106 -7.84 13.92 -7.28
CA ASP A 106 -8.65 14.50 -6.20
C ASP A 106 -9.51 13.47 -5.46
N SER A 107 -9.97 12.43 -6.16
CA SER A 107 -10.76 11.33 -5.63
C SER A 107 -9.95 10.31 -4.81
N ILE A 108 -8.62 10.40 -4.82
CA ILE A 108 -7.72 9.48 -4.11
C ILE A 108 -7.00 10.24 -2.99
N LYS A 109 -7.07 9.70 -1.78
CA LYS A 109 -6.40 10.27 -0.60
C LYS A 109 -5.26 9.37 -0.12
N ASP A 110 -4.13 9.96 0.24
CA ASP A 110 -3.12 9.29 1.07
C ASP A 110 -3.64 9.25 2.51
N VAL A 111 -3.78 8.04 3.05
CA VAL A 111 -4.38 7.83 4.38
C VAL A 111 -3.54 8.47 5.48
N TRP A 112 -2.20 8.44 5.39
CA TRP A 112 -1.33 9.10 6.37
C TRP A 112 -1.48 10.62 6.29
N GLU A 113 -1.63 11.17 5.10
CA GLU A 113 -1.90 12.62 4.95
C GLU A 113 -3.30 13.00 5.45
N PHE A 114 -4.31 12.20 5.15
CA PHE A 114 -5.69 12.38 5.62
C PHE A 114 -5.78 12.41 7.16
N LEU A 115 -5.02 11.56 7.84
CA LEU A 115 -4.94 11.51 9.31
C LEU A 115 -4.12 12.63 9.94
N GLY A 116 -3.73 13.66 9.17
CA GLY A 116 -2.99 14.81 9.69
C GLY A 116 -1.48 14.57 9.82
N LYS A 117 -0.92 13.67 9.01
CA LYS A 117 0.53 13.41 8.92
C LYS A 117 1.17 13.04 10.29
N PRO A 118 0.60 12.08 11.03
CA PRO A 118 1.11 11.69 12.35
C PRO A 118 2.57 11.24 12.28
N GLN A 119 3.43 11.82 13.11
CA GLN A 119 4.88 11.58 13.03
C GLN A 119 5.29 10.21 13.54
N HIS A 120 4.55 9.62 14.49
CA HIS A 120 4.90 8.31 15.08
C HIS A 120 4.85 7.16 14.08
N CYS A 121 4.13 7.32 12.96
CA CYS A 121 4.04 6.32 11.89
C CYS A 121 4.48 6.83 10.51
N ARG A 122 5.24 7.93 10.46
CA ARG A 122 5.68 8.52 9.19
C ARG A 122 6.68 7.64 8.42
N TYR A 123 7.64 7.04 9.10
CA TYR A 123 8.75 6.32 8.45
C TYR A 123 8.56 4.82 8.61
N THR A 124 8.40 4.12 7.50
CA THR A 124 8.10 2.68 7.45
C THR A 124 9.36 1.88 7.14
N TRP A 125 10.42 2.55 6.66
CA TRP A 125 11.75 1.99 6.50
C TRP A 125 12.77 2.95 7.10
N ASP A 126 13.51 2.51 8.11
CA ASP A 126 14.42 3.34 8.90
C ASP A 126 15.67 2.56 9.28
N THR A 127 16.79 2.80 8.60
CA THR A 127 18.06 2.09 8.86
C THR A 127 18.74 2.50 10.15
N GLN A 128 18.31 3.60 10.79
CA GLN A 128 18.84 3.98 12.10
C GLN A 128 18.19 3.16 13.21
N SER A 129 16.89 2.89 13.10
CA SER A 129 16.11 2.17 14.11
C SER A 129 16.02 0.67 13.83
N ASN A 130 16.08 0.27 12.56
CA ASN A 130 16.02 -1.11 12.11
C ASN A 130 17.41 -1.60 11.65
N THR A 131 17.94 -2.61 12.33
CA THR A 131 19.29 -3.14 12.09
C THR A 131 19.32 -4.35 11.16
N ASN A 132 18.19 -4.76 10.56
CA ASN A 132 18.12 -6.02 9.80
C ASN A 132 19.03 -6.05 8.58
N LEU A 133 19.23 -4.92 7.90
CA LEU A 133 20.12 -4.82 6.74
C LEU A 133 21.57 -4.54 7.12
N ASN A 134 21.87 -4.25 8.39
CA ASN A 134 23.17 -3.78 8.84
C ASN A 134 23.73 -2.64 7.96
N ALA A 135 22.85 -1.69 7.58
CA ALA A 135 23.21 -0.65 6.63
C ALA A 135 24.24 0.33 7.24
N PRO A 136 25.31 0.69 6.52
CA PRO A 136 26.35 1.60 7.02
C PRO A 136 25.93 3.08 7.01
N TYR A 137 24.69 3.38 6.59
CA TYR A 137 24.16 4.73 6.42
C TYR A 137 22.84 4.89 7.18
N LYS A 138 22.50 6.14 7.51
CA LYS A 138 21.23 6.51 8.14
C LYS A 138 20.28 7.06 7.07
N CYS A 139 19.15 6.39 6.88
CA CYS A 139 18.13 6.79 5.91
C CYS A 139 16.75 6.40 6.44
N LYS A 140 15.77 7.29 6.25
CA LYS A 140 14.37 7.09 6.65
C LYS A 140 13.46 7.42 5.48
N MET A 141 12.57 6.49 5.15
CA MET A 141 11.68 6.61 4.01
C MET A 141 10.25 6.17 4.39
N ARG A 142 9.28 6.80 3.75
CA ARG A 142 7.85 6.41 3.80
C ARG A 142 7.52 5.64 2.53
N PHE A 143 8.08 4.44 2.43
CA PHE A 143 7.94 3.58 1.27
C PHE A 143 6.59 2.89 1.27
N ASP A 144 6.14 2.41 2.43
CA ASP A 144 4.86 1.76 2.59
C ASP A 144 3.77 2.83 2.71
N ARG A 145 2.75 2.76 1.86
CA ARG A 145 1.68 3.75 1.80
C ARG A 145 0.33 3.08 1.62
N ILE A 146 -0.72 3.77 2.06
CA ILE A 146 -2.11 3.37 1.85
C ILE A 146 -2.82 4.52 1.15
N TYR A 147 -3.46 4.22 0.02
CA TYR A 147 -4.30 5.13 -0.74
C TYR A 147 -5.75 4.66 -0.73
N LEU A 148 -6.67 5.61 -0.56
CA LEU A 148 -8.10 5.38 -0.48
C LEU A 148 -8.81 6.16 -1.57
N ARG A 149 -9.62 5.48 -2.37
CA ARG A 149 -10.67 6.10 -3.20
C ARG A 149 -12.03 5.72 -2.63
N PRO A 150 -12.73 6.60 -1.90
CA PRO A 150 -14.04 6.27 -1.37
C PRO A 150 -15.05 6.06 -2.51
N ALA A 151 -16.06 5.22 -2.27
CA ALA A 151 -17.24 5.18 -3.12
C ALA A 151 -17.99 6.53 -3.05
N VAL A 152 -18.61 6.93 -4.16
CA VAL A 152 -19.46 8.13 -4.26
C VAL A 152 -20.79 7.90 -3.56
N GLU A 153 -21.33 6.68 -3.68
CA GLU A 153 -22.61 6.28 -3.10
C GLU A 153 -22.44 5.05 -2.20
N GLY A 154 -23.23 4.97 -1.12
CA GLY A 154 -23.24 3.85 -0.17
C GLY A 154 -22.32 4.06 1.05
N GLY A 155 -22.03 2.97 1.77
CA GLY A 155 -21.28 3.03 3.02
C GLY A 155 -19.85 3.56 2.82
N HIS A 156 -19.49 4.63 3.52
CA HIS A 156 -18.18 5.27 3.40
C HIS A 156 -17.19 4.70 4.41
N LEU A 157 -16.00 4.32 3.94
CA LEU A 157 -14.88 3.98 4.82
C LEU A 157 -14.10 5.24 5.15
N ILE A 158 -13.95 5.54 6.44
CA ILE A 158 -13.18 6.68 6.92
C ILE A 158 -11.98 6.18 7.72
N PRO A 159 -10.74 6.52 7.33
CA PRO A 159 -9.58 6.25 8.16
C PRO A 159 -9.71 6.86 9.56
N ARG A 160 -9.39 6.07 10.59
CA ARG A 160 -9.43 6.51 11.99
C ARG A 160 -8.08 6.54 12.66
N SER A 161 -7.27 5.51 12.46
CA SER A 161 -5.93 5.45 13.03
C SER A 161 -4.97 4.76 12.09
N MET A 162 -3.69 5.10 12.22
CA MET A 162 -2.58 4.46 11.54
C MET A 162 -1.41 4.38 12.52
N ASP A 163 -0.88 3.17 12.70
CA ASP A 163 0.21 2.88 13.63
C ASP A 163 1.22 1.93 12.99
N LEU A 164 2.47 1.98 13.48
CA LEU A 164 3.50 1.02 13.06
C LEU A 164 3.43 -0.25 13.91
N ILE A 165 3.67 -1.39 13.28
CA ILE A 165 3.77 -2.70 13.93
C ILE A 165 5.05 -3.42 13.54
N GLY A 166 5.40 -4.46 14.31
CA GLY A 166 6.64 -5.21 14.10
C GLY A 166 7.90 -4.47 14.58
N LEU A 167 7.75 -3.53 15.52
CA LEU A 167 8.84 -2.72 16.09
C LEU A 167 9.71 -3.48 17.11
N GLU A 168 9.35 -4.70 17.47
CA GLU A 168 10.05 -5.50 18.48
C GLU A 168 11.00 -6.51 17.82
N LYS A 169 12.14 -6.74 18.46
CA LYS A 169 13.05 -7.81 18.05
C LYS A 169 12.48 -9.16 18.46
N LEU A 170 12.62 -10.13 17.57
CA LEU A 170 12.38 -11.53 17.84
C LEU A 170 13.53 -12.11 18.68
N GLU A 171 13.36 -13.33 19.17
CA GLU A 171 14.37 -14.04 19.98
C GLU A 171 15.73 -14.17 19.27
N CYS A 172 15.75 -14.19 17.94
CA CYS A 172 16.98 -14.20 17.14
C CYS A 172 17.72 -12.85 17.08
N GLY A 173 17.24 -11.83 17.80
CA GLY A 173 17.85 -10.50 17.88
C GLY A 173 17.60 -9.59 16.66
N ARG A 174 16.73 -10.01 15.73
CA ARG A 174 16.34 -9.27 14.51
C ARG A 174 14.88 -8.85 14.59
N PHE A 175 14.53 -7.79 13.86
CA PHE A 175 13.14 -7.42 13.63
C PHE A 175 12.48 -8.40 12.63
N PRO A 176 11.15 -8.49 12.57
CA PRO A 176 10.46 -9.35 11.60
C PRO A 176 10.82 -9.05 10.14
N SER A 177 11.07 -7.78 9.82
CA SER A 177 11.44 -7.27 8.50
C SER A 177 12.35 -6.05 8.67
N ASP A 178 13.04 -5.62 7.60
CA ASP A 178 13.70 -4.31 7.55
C ASP A 178 12.70 -3.15 7.38
N HIS A 179 11.47 -3.46 7.00
CA HIS A 179 10.32 -2.57 7.03
C HIS A 179 9.49 -2.74 8.33
N TRP A 180 8.85 -1.67 8.75
CA TRP A 180 7.76 -1.68 9.72
C TRP A 180 6.43 -1.90 9.00
N GLY A 181 5.55 -2.72 9.59
CA GLY A 181 4.20 -2.87 9.08
C GLY A 181 3.35 -1.66 9.42
N ILE A 182 2.33 -1.39 8.61
CA ILE A 182 1.30 -0.38 8.90
C ILE A 182 0.02 -1.10 9.33
N LEU A 183 -0.50 -0.75 10.51
CA LEU A 183 -1.85 -1.11 10.94
C LEU A 183 -2.75 0.11 10.77
N CYS A 184 -3.81 -0.03 9.97
CA CYS A 184 -4.77 1.05 9.74
C CYS A 184 -6.19 0.58 10.06
N ASN A 185 -6.92 1.39 10.85
CA ASN A 185 -8.32 1.15 11.18
C ASN A 185 -9.22 2.11 10.41
N PHE A 186 -10.34 1.58 9.91
CA PHE A 186 -11.35 2.35 9.19
C PHE A 186 -12.69 2.16 9.90
N ASP A 187 -13.44 3.25 10.05
CA ASP A 187 -14.85 3.18 10.38
C ASP A 187 -15.66 2.99 9.12
N VAL A 188 -16.76 2.26 9.25
CA VAL A 188 -17.80 2.17 8.23
C VAL A 188 -18.93 3.08 8.66
N ILE A 189 -19.22 4.12 7.87
CA ILE A 189 -20.41 4.94 8.02
C ILE A 189 -21.44 4.41 7.04
N LEU A 190 -22.55 3.89 7.59
CA LEU A 190 -23.69 3.37 6.84
C LEU A 190 -24.70 4.48 6.53
#